data_AF-A0A846MFK3-F1
#
_entry.id   AF-A0A846MFK3-F1
#
_cell.length_a   1.000
_cell.length_b   1.000
_cell.length_c   1.000
_cell.angle_alpha   90.00
_cell.angle_beta   90.00
_cell.angle_gamma   90.00
#
_symmetry.space_group_name_H-M   'P 1'
#
loop_
_entity.id
_entity.type
_entity.pdbx_description
1 polymer ?
#
loop_
_entity_poly.entity_id
_entity_poly.type
_entity_poly.pdbx_seq_one_letter_code
_entity_poly.pdbx_strand_id
1 'polypeptide(L)' 'MSPGLAKMWIAITSMVFMFISVASIYISRYKAKNKIIRFILAFIAYVLMILAGIIIIFVVFSGPTPK' A
#
# COMPACT_ATOMS: atom_id res chain seq x y z
N MET A 1 -9.22 -21.37 3.93
CA MET A 1 -9.81 -20.07 4.31
C MET A 1 -11.09 -19.88 3.54
N SER A 2 -12.13 -19.28 4.12
CA SER A 2 -13.29 -18.89 3.30
C SER A 2 -12.84 -17.83 2.29
N PRO A 3 -13.40 -17.82 1.08
CA PRO A 3 -13.05 -16.83 0.05
C PRO A 3 -13.19 -15.38 0.55
N GLY A 4 -14.18 -15.11 1.40
CA GLY A 4 -14.39 -13.79 2.02
C GLY A 4 -13.30 -13.41 3.02
N LEU A 5 -12.88 -14.34 3.88
CA LEU A 5 -11.80 -14.10 4.84
C LEU A 5 -10.48 -13.82 4.10
N ALA A 6 -10.20 -14.56 3.01
CA ALA A 6 -9.00 -14.32 2.20
C ALA A 6 -8.98 -12.90 1.59
N LYS A 7 -10.10 -12.45 1.02
CA LYS A 7 -10.22 -11.08 0.46
C LYS A 7 -10.03 -10.00 1.52
N MET A 8 -10.49 -10.23 2.75
CA MET A 8 -10.28 -9.30 3.87
C MET A 8 -8.81 -9.15 4.23
N TRP A 9 -8.07 -10.26 4.38
CA TRP A 9 -6.64 -10.20 4.68
C TRP A 9 -5.85 -9.48 3.58
N ILE A 10 -6.22 -9.68 2.30
CA ILE A 10 -5.63 -8.97 1.16
C ILE A 10 -5.92 -7.45 1.23
N ALA A 11 -7.13 -7.06 1.65
CA ALA A 11 -7.46 -5.64 1.88
C ALA A 11 -6.63 -5.05 3.03
N ILE A 12 -6.42 -5.79 4.12
CA ILE A 12 -5.58 -5.37 5.25
C ILE A 12 -4.12 -5.17 4.78
N THR A 13 -3.59 -6.07 3.93
CA THR A 13 -2.26 -5.88 3.33
C THR A 13 -2.15 -4.56 2.57
N SER A 14 -3.20 -4.16 1.86
CA SER A 14 -3.24 -2.87 1.14
C SER A 14 -3.16 -1.68 2.09
N MET A 15 -3.88 -1.74 3.22
CA MET A 15 -3.82 -0.69 4.24
C MET A 15 -2.44 -0.57 4.87
N VAL A 16 -1.78 -1.71 5.14
CA VAL A 16 -0.40 -1.73 5.64
C VAL A 16 0.57 -1.10 4.63
N PHE A 17 0.42 -1.40 3.34
CA PHE A 17 1.22 -0.78 2.28
C PHE A 17 1.03 0.73 2.21
N MET A 18 -0.22 1.22 2.36
CA MET A 18 -0.50 2.66 2.44
C MET A 18 0.14 3.30 3.66
N PHE A 19 0.07 2.66 4.83
CA PHE A 19 0.69 3.17 6.05
C PHE A 19 2.21 3.30 5.90
N ILE A 20 2.87 2.27 5.37
CA ILE A 20 4.32 2.29 5.10
C ILE A 20 4.66 3.38 4.08
N SER A 21 3.87 3.52 3.01
CA SER A 21 4.06 4.57 2.00
C SER A 21 4.03 5.97 2.62
N VAL A 22 3.01 6.27 3.44
CA VAL A 22 2.90 7.58 4.11
C VAL A 22 4.07 7.80 5.07
N ALA A 23 4.45 6.79 5.85
CA ALA A 23 5.61 6.87 6.75
C ALA A 23 6.91 7.15 5.97
N SER A 24 7.14 6.46 4.83
CA SER A 24 8.29 6.68 3.95
C SER A 24 8.30 8.07 3.32
N ILE A 25 7.14 8.60 2.89
CA ILE A 25 7.03 9.99 2.38
C ILE A 25 7.34 10.98 3.50
N TYR A 26 6.82 10.77 4.69
CA TYR A 26 7.08 11.62 5.84
C TYR A 26 8.59 11.68 6.14
N ILE A 27 9.26 10.52 6.21
CA ILE A 27 10.71 10.47 6.45
C ILE A 27 11.48 11.13 5.30
N SER A 28 11.10 10.87 4.04
CA SER A 28 11.72 11.49 2.86
C SER A 28 11.61 13.01 2.88
N ARG A 29 10.46 13.55 3.26
CA ARG A 29 10.21 14.99 3.24
C ARG A 29 10.82 15.72 4.43
N TYR A 30 10.72 15.17 5.63
CA TYR A 30 11.05 15.92 6.85
C TYR A 30 12.37 15.50 7.52
N LYS A 31 12.82 14.25 7.37
CA LYS A 31 13.99 13.72 8.10
C LYS A 31 15.22 13.52 7.23
N ALA A 32 15.04 13.22 5.95
CA ALA A 32 16.13 12.94 5.04
C ALA A 32 16.76 14.23 4.50
N LYS A 33 18.03 14.49 4.86
CA LYS A 33 18.81 15.64 4.38
C LYS A 33 19.45 15.39 3.00
N ASN A 34 19.80 14.14 2.70
CA ASN A 34 20.48 13.75 1.46
C ASN A 34 19.49 13.60 0.29
N LYS A 35 19.70 14.34 -0.81
CA LYS A 35 18.81 14.32 -2.00
C LYS A 35 18.57 12.91 -2.56
N ILE A 36 19.59 12.05 -2.57
CA ILE A 36 19.50 10.67 -3.10
C ILE A 36 18.57 9.81 -2.22
N ILE A 37 18.75 9.85 -0.90
CA ILE A 37 17.93 9.08 0.05
C ILE A 37 16.47 9.55 -0.02
N ARG A 38 16.24 10.86 -0.17
CA ARG A 38 14.89 11.43 -0.34
C ARG A 38 14.22 10.85 -1.59
N PHE A 39 14.94 10.84 -2.71
CA PHE A 39 14.43 10.32 -3.98
C PHE A 39 14.08 8.83 -3.88
N ILE A 40 14.97 8.00 -3.34
CA ILE A 40 14.74 6.56 -3.19
C ILE A 40 13.53 6.28 -2.29
N LEU A 41 13.45 6.93 -1.13
CA LEU A 41 12.32 6.76 -0.20
C LEU A 41 10.99 7.23 -0.81
N ALA A 42 11.00 8.35 -1.54
CA ALA A 42 9.81 8.83 -2.23
C ALA A 42 9.39 7.88 -3.36
N PHE A 43 10.35 7.36 -4.12
CA PHE A 43 10.11 6.39 -5.18
C PHE A 43 9.47 5.11 -4.64
N ILE A 44 10.05 4.51 -3.58
CA ILE A 44 9.50 3.33 -2.91
C ILE A 44 8.09 3.60 -2.40
N ALA A 45 7.86 4.77 -1.80
CA ALA A 45 6.55 5.12 -1.30
C ALA A 45 5.50 5.22 -2.40
N TYR A 46 5.82 5.83 -3.55
CA TYR A 46 4.90 5.91 -4.68
C TYR A 46 4.60 4.53 -5.27
N VAL A 47 5.59 3.64 -5.38
CA VAL A 47 5.38 2.25 -5.83
C VAL A 47 4.43 1.53 -4.88
N LEU A 48 4.65 1.62 -3.56
CA LEU A 48 3.75 1.04 -2.55
C LEU A 48 2.32 1.59 -2.64
N MET A 49 2.17 2.89 -2.90
CA MET A 49 0.87 3.53 -3.01
C MET A 49 0.10 3.04 -4.24
N ILE A 50 0.79 2.89 -5.38
CA ILE A 50 0.23 2.34 -6.62
C ILE A 50 -0.18 0.88 -6.41
N LEU A 51 0.70 0.06 -5.83
CA LEU A 51 0.40 -1.34 -5.54
C LEU A 51 -0.81 -1.48 -4.61
N ALA A 52 -0.91 -0.67 -3.55
CA ALA A 52 -2.06 -0.69 -2.67
C ALA A 52 -3.36 -0.31 -3.40
N GLY A 53 -3.31 0.70 -4.29
CA GLY A 53 -4.44 1.06 -5.14
C GLY A 53 -4.88 -0.08 -6.06
N ILE A 54 -3.93 -0.75 -6.71
CA ILE A 54 -4.20 -1.91 -7.58
C ILE A 54 -4.84 -3.05 -6.78
N ILE A 55 -4.30 -3.39 -5.60
CA ILE A 55 -4.85 -4.47 -4.76
C ILE A 55 -6.29 -4.14 -4.34
N ILE A 56 -6.58 -2.90 -3.93
CA ILE A 56 -7.93 -2.46 -3.56
C ILE A 56 -8.91 -2.59 -4.73
N ILE A 57 -8.50 -2.19 -5.94
CA ILE A 57 -9.30 -2.37 -7.15
C ILE A 57 -9.65 -3.84 -7.32
N PHE A 58 -8.66 -4.74 -7.29
CA PHE A 58 -8.92 -6.18 -7.42
C PHE A 58 -9.87 -6.70 -6.35
N VAL A 59 -9.72 -6.30 -5.08
CA VAL A 59 -10.58 -6.75 -3.99
C VAL A 59 -12.02 -6.25 -4.16
N VAL A 60 -12.22 -4.99 -4.50
CA VAL A 60 -13.55 -4.37 -4.63
C VAL A 60 -14.30 -4.92 -5.84
N PHE A 61 -13.65 -4.99 -7.00
CA PHE A 61 -14.28 -5.50 -8.23
C PHE A 61 -14.53 -7.01 -8.20
N SER A 62 -13.82 -7.76 -7.34
CA SER A 62 -14.05 -9.20 -7.17
C SER A 62 -15.38 -9.54 -6.49
N GLY A 63 -16.16 -8.53 -6.05
CA GLY A 63 -17.51 -8.69 -5.49
C GLY A 63 -17.57 -9.47 -4.18
N PRO A 64 -18.72 -9.45 -3.48
CA PRO A 64 -18.94 -10.33 -2.33
C PRO A 64 -18.87 -11.78 -2.79
N THR A 65 -18.05 -12.59 -2.11
CA THR A 65 -17.95 -14.02 -2.42
C THR A 65 -19.31 -14.67 -2.17
N PRO A 66 -19.89 -15.39 -3.14
CA PRO A 66 -21.05 -16.23 -2.88
C PRO A 66 -20.67 -17.23 -1.76
N LYS A 67 -21.62 -17.46 -0.85
CA LYS A 67 -21.46 -18.26 0.37
C LYS A 67 -20.71 -19.57 0.14
#